data_AF-A0A9X7PJ08-F1
#
_entry.id   AF-A0A9X7PJ08-F1
#
_cell.length_a   1.000
_cell.length_b   1.000
_cell.length_c   1.000
_cell.angle_alpha   90.00
_cell.angle_beta   90.00
_cell.angle_gamma   90.00
#
_symmetry.space_group_name_H-M   'P 1'
#
loop_
_entity.id
_entity.type
_entity.pdbx_description
1 polymer ?
#
loop_
_entity_poly.entity_id
_entity_poly.type
_entity_poly.pdbx_seq_one_letter_code
_entity_poly.pdbx_strand_id
1 'polypeptide(L)'
;MATDPSTGLQGIDPGVWEQLAKVINEHKQDSEPATTTAEELKQHYIAEAQRFEDQGVAPPEVVQRVSGEADKWDPWEITVIGPVSVYGGIEFSGGENWVARAEVGIKLSGKVIWSEGFNLNSRMNSVSWEKSLGVVRGELTVGIYGDNKCLTVSGEGCYWWLKWRCAGFSKTLGCYG
;
A
#
# COMPACT_ATOMS: atom_id res chain seq x y z
N MET A 1 -10.33 17.56 27.82
CA MET A 1 -9.06 16.91 28.20
C MET A 1 -8.43 16.41 26.92
N ALA A 2 -7.24 16.87 26.57
CA ALA A 2 -6.51 16.31 25.43
C ALA A 2 -6.09 14.90 25.83
N THR A 3 -6.69 13.88 25.22
CA THR A 3 -6.21 12.49 25.33
C THR A 3 -4.80 12.43 24.77
N ASP A 4 -3.88 11.80 25.51
CA ASP A 4 -2.53 11.53 25.04
C ASP A 4 -2.62 10.83 23.66
N PRO A 5 -2.03 11.39 22.59
CA PRO A 5 -2.04 10.81 21.25
C PRO A 5 -1.59 9.35 21.21
N SER A 6 -0.72 8.94 22.14
CA SER A 6 -0.22 7.57 22.25
C SER A 6 -1.24 6.57 22.83
N THR A 7 -2.37 7.05 23.36
CA THR A 7 -3.47 6.20 23.84
C THR A 7 -3.97 5.26 22.74
N GLY A 8 -3.96 5.73 21.48
CA GLY A 8 -4.26 4.93 20.30
C GLY A 8 -3.41 3.67 20.14
N LEU A 9 -2.21 3.65 20.73
CA LEU A 9 -1.25 2.56 20.62
C LEU A 9 -1.34 1.54 21.77
N GLN A 10 -2.33 1.66 22.66
CA GLN A 10 -2.49 0.71 23.75
C GLN A 10 -2.54 -0.74 23.22
N GLY A 11 -1.71 -1.61 23.80
CA GLY A 11 -1.59 -3.02 23.39
C GLY A 11 -0.55 -3.30 22.30
N ILE A 12 0.11 -2.27 21.75
CA ILE A 12 1.23 -2.44 20.82
C ILE A 12 2.54 -2.57 21.59
N ASP A 13 3.32 -3.59 21.24
CA ASP A 13 4.67 -3.77 21.77
C ASP A 13 5.59 -2.60 21.32
N PRO A 14 6.33 -1.95 22.23
CA PRO A 14 7.21 -0.84 21.87
C PRO A 14 8.25 -1.17 20.78
N GLY A 15 8.73 -2.42 20.73
CA GLY A 15 9.71 -2.90 19.75
C GLY A 15 9.18 -3.03 18.33
N VAL A 16 7.86 -2.94 18.11
CA VAL A 16 7.26 -2.94 16.76
C VAL A 16 7.82 -1.79 15.91
N TRP A 17 8.03 -0.63 16.51
CA TRP A 17 8.52 0.56 15.80
C TRP A 17 9.96 0.39 15.34
N GLU A 18 10.79 -0.29 16.13
CA GLU A 18 12.17 -0.62 15.77
C GLU A 18 12.21 -1.63 14.62
N GLN A 19 11.33 -2.64 14.65
CA GLN A 19 11.18 -3.62 13.56
C GLN A 19 10.72 -2.95 12.26
N LEU A 20 9.68 -2.12 12.32
CA LEU A 20 9.18 -1.41 11.15
C LEU A 20 10.21 -0.42 10.59
N ALA A 21 10.89 0.33 11.45
CA ALA A 21 11.97 1.23 11.02
C ALA A 21 13.09 0.44 10.33
N LYS A 22 13.47 -0.73 10.85
CA LYS A 22 14.46 -1.60 10.20
C LYS A 22 14.00 -2.01 8.80
N VAL A 23 12.77 -2.50 8.66
CA VAL A 23 12.21 -2.92 7.35
C VAL A 23 12.15 -1.75 6.37
N ILE A 24 11.70 -0.57 6.80
CA ILE A 24 11.68 0.65 5.96
C ILE A 24 13.08 0.99 5.46
N ASN A 25 14.08 0.90 6.34
CA ASN A 25 15.46 1.21 5.99
C ASN A 25 16.08 0.15 5.07
N GLU A 26 15.62 -1.11 5.11
CA GLU A 26 16.01 -2.16 4.16
C GLU A 26 15.41 -1.92 2.75
N HIS A 27 14.21 -1.33 2.67
CA HIS A 27 13.55 -0.97 1.41
C HIS A 27 13.92 0.42 0.89
N LYS A 28 14.78 1.14 1.60
CA LYS A 28 15.15 2.51 1.26
C LYS A 28 15.90 2.56 -0.08
N GLN A 29 15.46 3.42 -0.98
CA GLN A 29 16.22 3.75 -2.20
C GLN A 29 17.34 4.74 -1.88
N ASP A 30 18.46 4.70 -2.62
CA ASP A 30 19.63 5.58 -2.42
C ASP A 30 19.28 7.08 -2.46
N SER A 31 18.17 7.44 -3.11
CA SER A 31 17.66 8.81 -3.25
C SER A 31 16.83 9.31 -2.06
N GLU A 32 16.48 8.46 -1.09
CA GLU A 32 15.66 8.85 0.06
C GLU A 32 16.48 9.55 1.18
N PRO A 33 15.84 10.47 1.96
CA PRO A 33 16.46 11.16 3.09
C PRO A 33 16.93 10.20 4.19
N ALA A 34 17.62 10.70 5.21
CA ALA A 34 18.26 9.94 6.28
C ALA A 34 17.42 8.77 6.86
N THR A 35 18.11 7.76 7.37
CA THR A 35 17.56 6.56 8.04
C THR A 35 16.35 6.91 8.92
N THR A 36 15.21 6.27 8.67
CA THR A 36 13.99 6.49 9.47
C THR A 36 14.18 5.86 10.84
N THR A 37 14.02 6.64 11.91
CA THR A 37 14.08 6.13 13.29
C THR A 37 12.71 5.60 13.74
N ALA A 38 12.73 4.72 14.74
CA ALA A 38 11.51 4.17 15.34
C ALA A 38 10.59 5.26 15.90
N GLU A 39 11.16 6.28 16.56
CA GLU A 39 10.38 7.36 17.15
C GLU A 39 9.78 8.28 16.09
N GLU A 40 10.53 8.64 15.03
CA GLU A 40 9.99 9.42 13.91
C GLU A 40 8.83 8.70 13.23
N LEU A 41 8.98 7.40 12.95
CA LEU A 41 7.93 6.58 12.36
C LEU A 41 6.68 6.55 13.25
N LYS A 42 6.87 6.32 14.55
CA LYS A 42 5.78 6.28 15.54
C LYS A 42 5.03 7.61 15.60
N GLN A 43 5.73 8.74 15.63
CA GLN A 43 5.11 10.06 15.68
C GLN A 43 4.32 10.37 14.41
N HIS A 44 4.87 10.03 13.23
CA HIS A 44 4.16 10.19 11.95
C HIS A 44 2.90 9.33 11.90
N TYR A 45 3.00 8.07 12.32
CA TYR A 45 1.85 7.18 12.41
C TYR A 45 0.75 7.75 13.32
N ILE A 46 1.12 8.21 14.52
CA ILE A 46 0.19 8.81 15.49
C ILE A 46 -0.52 10.01 14.85
N ALA A 47 0.24 10.90 14.22
CA ALA A 47 -0.31 12.11 13.62
C ALA A 47 -1.33 11.80 12.50
N GLU A 48 -1.01 10.86 11.61
CA GLU A 48 -1.90 10.48 10.52
C GLU A 48 -3.12 9.67 10.98
N ALA A 49 -2.92 8.72 11.90
CA ALA A 49 -4.01 7.95 12.50
C ALA A 49 -4.96 8.88 13.25
N GLN A 50 -4.45 9.80 14.08
CA GLN A 50 -5.28 10.74 14.81
C GLN A 50 -6.03 11.70 13.87
N ARG A 51 -5.35 12.23 12.84
CA ARG A 51 -6.01 13.06 11.82
C ARG A 51 -7.19 12.32 11.17
N PHE A 52 -7.00 11.03 10.85
CA PHE A 52 -8.07 10.20 10.28
C PHE A 52 -9.20 9.93 11.26
N GLU A 53 -8.89 9.65 12.53
CA GLU A 53 -9.91 9.44 13.58
C GLU A 53 -10.73 10.70 13.85
N ASP A 54 -10.11 11.88 13.76
CA ASP A 54 -10.75 13.18 13.97
C ASP A 54 -11.61 13.61 12.76
N GLN A 55 -11.14 13.37 11.54
CA GLN A 55 -11.77 13.86 10.30
C GLN A 55 -12.66 12.82 9.60
N GLY A 56 -12.56 11.56 9.99
CA GLY A 56 -13.30 10.45 9.39
C GLY A 56 -12.69 9.94 8.08
N VAL A 57 -13.42 9.02 7.44
CA VAL A 57 -12.92 8.25 6.30
C VAL A 57 -13.09 9.04 4.99
N ALA A 58 -11.98 9.53 4.43
CA ALA A 58 -11.96 9.88 3.01
C ALA A 58 -11.99 8.58 2.19
N PRO A 59 -12.78 8.51 1.09
CA PRO A 59 -12.77 7.35 0.22
C PRO A 59 -11.38 7.15 -0.39
N PRO A 60 -10.97 5.90 -0.69
CA PRO A 60 -9.69 5.64 -1.30
C PRO A 60 -9.51 6.44 -2.59
N GLU A 61 -8.42 7.20 -2.68
CA GLU A 61 -8.06 8.04 -3.82
C GLU A 61 -6.85 7.44 -4.54
N VAL A 62 -6.91 7.44 -5.88
CA VAL A 62 -5.80 7.01 -6.73
C VAL A 62 -4.97 8.24 -7.06
N VAL A 63 -3.72 8.28 -6.61
CA VAL A 63 -2.80 9.41 -6.81
C VAL A 63 -2.34 9.50 -8.27
N GLN A 64 -2.22 8.36 -8.96
CA GLN A 64 -1.80 8.29 -10.36
C GLN A 64 -2.47 7.11 -11.08
N ARG A 65 -3.03 7.38 -12.26
CA ARG A 65 -3.59 6.35 -13.15
C ARG A 65 -2.51 5.82 -14.07
N VAL A 66 -2.62 4.55 -14.45
CA VAL A 66 -1.74 3.96 -15.46
C VAL A 66 -2.12 4.50 -16.83
N SER A 67 -1.13 4.80 -17.65
CA SER A 67 -1.31 5.47 -18.94
C SER A 67 -1.95 4.56 -19.99
N GLY A 68 -1.82 3.24 -19.82
CA GLY A 68 -2.28 2.26 -20.81
C GLY A 68 -1.30 2.10 -21.97
N GLU A 69 -0.16 2.79 -21.96
CA GLU A 69 0.90 2.62 -22.95
C GLU A 69 1.62 1.29 -22.72
N ALA A 70 1.78 0.51 -23.79
CA ALA A 70 2.52 -0.75 -23.72
C ALA A 70 4.02 -0.49 -23.49
N ASP A 71 4.68 -1.45 -22.83
CA ASP A 71 6.14 -1.48 -22.60
C ASP A 71 6.67 -0.25 -21.85
N LYS A 72 5.82 0.36 -21.01
CA LYS A 72 6.16 1.48 -20.15
C LYS A 72 5.82 1.15 -18.70
N TRP A 73 6.73 1.48 -17.80
CA TRP A 73 6.48 1.40 -16.36
C TRP A 73 5.57 2.53 -15.90
N ASP A 74 4.35 2.19 -15.49
CA ASP A 74 3.38 3.12 -14.96
C ASP A 74 3.20 2.94 -13.45
N PRO A 75 3.72 3.86 -12.61
CA PRO A 75 3.55 3.81 -11.17
C PRO A 75 2.16 4.29 -10.74
N TRP A 76 1.72 3.80 -9.59
CA TRP A 76 0.45 4.18 -8.98
C TRP A 76 0.50 4.06 -7.46
N GLU A 77 -0.38 4.81 -6.80
CA GLU A 77 -0.58 4.73 -5.35
C GLU A 77 -2.05 4.96 -5.01
N ILE A 78 -2.57 4.20 -4.05
CA ILE A 78 -3.93 4.29 -3.53
C ILE A 78 -3.83 4.47 -2.01
N THR A 79 -4.33 5.60 -1.50
CA THR A 79 -4.55 5.75 -0.06
C THR A 79 -5.72 4.87 0.35
N VAL A 80 -5.51 3.95 1.30
CA VAL A 80 -6.56 3.00 1.70
C VAL A 80 -7.30 3.51 2.92
N ILE A 81 -6.57 3.72 4.03
CA ILE A 81 -7.15 4.14 5.30
C ILE A 81 -6.08 4.74 6.20
N GLY A 82 -6.35 5.91 6.80
CA GLY A 82 -5.46 6.57 7.74
C GLY A 82 -3.99 6.60 7.26
N PRO A 83 -3.06 5.95 7.98
CA PRO A 83 -1.64 5.94 7.62
C PRO A 83 -1.25 4.85 6.60
N VAL A 84 -2.22 4.09 6.06
CA VAL A 84 -1.96 2.96 5.16
C VAL A 84 -2.30 3.32 3.72
N SER A 85 -1.32 3.16 2.83
CA SER A 85 -1.50 3.18 1.38
C SER A 85 -0.91 1.94 0.72
N VAL A 86 -1.41 1.62 -0.47
CA VAL A 86 -0.83 0.60 -1.35
C VAL A 86 -0.26 1.28 -2.57
N TYR A 87 0.89 0.81 -3.03
CA TYR A 87 1.54 1.37 -4.21
C TYR A 87 1.99 0.25 -5.13
N GLY A 88 2.35 0.61 -6.35
CA GLY A 88 2.95 -0.32 -7.25
C GLY A 88 3.33 0.33 -8.57
N GLY A 89 3.67 -0.52 -9.51
CA GLY A 89 3.82 -0.15 -10.89
C GLY A 89 3.67 -1.37 -11.79
N ILE A 90 3.42 -1.12 -13.05
CA ILE A 90 3.22 -2.17 -14.03
C ILE A 90 3.83 -1.77 -15.37
N GLU A 91 4.34 -2.76 -16.08
CA GLU A 91 4.73 -2.70 -17.47
C GLU A 91 3.95 -3.79 -18.19
N PHE A 92 3.15 -3.41 -19.18
CA PHE A 92 2.28 -4.31 -19.92
C PHE A 92 2.75 -4.48 -21.36
N SER A 93 2.94 -5.72 -21.80
CA SER A 93 3.25 -6.06 -23.19
C SER A 93 2.04 -6.77 -23.82
N GLY A 94 1.48 -6.16 -24.87
CA GLY A 94 0.24 -6.59 -25.51
C GLY A 94 0.36 -7.82 -26.43
N GLY A 95 -0.78 -8.28 -26.95
CA GLY A 95 -0.91 -9.46 -27.83
C GLY A 95 -1.80 -10.56 -27.25
N GLU A 96 -2.06 -11.63 -28.01
CA GLU A 96 -2.88 -12.77 -27.54
C GLU A 96 -2.28 -13.47 -26.31
N ASN A 97 -0.94 -13.50 -26.23
CA ASN A 97 -0.20 -14.02 -25.07
C ASN A 97 0.45 -12.87 -24.30
N TRP A 98 -0.37 -11.91 -23.89
CA TRP A 98 0.09 -10.76 -23.11
C TRP A 98 0.85 -11.20 -21.85
N VAL A 99 1.83 -10.39 -21.47
CA VAL A 99 2.60 -10.53 -20.24
C VAL A 99 2.64 -9.15 -19.58
N ALA A 100 2.55 -9.13 -18.26
CA ALA A 100 2.75 -7.91 -17.49
C ALA A 100 3.75 -8.16 -16.37
N ARG A 101 4.75 -7.29 -16.28
CA ARG A 101 5.64 -7.24 -15.13
C ARG A 101 5.09 -6.20 -14.17
N ALA A 102 4.94 -6.55 -12.91
CA ALA A 102 4.38 -5.65 -11.91
C ALA A 102 5.17 -5.68 -10.61
N GLU A 103 5.06 -4.60 -9.85
CA GLU A 103 5.48 -4.50 -8.46
C GLU A 103 4.29 -3.99 -7.68
N VAL A 104 4.12 -4.50 -6.47
CA VAL A 104 3.15 -3.97 -5.52
C VAL A 104 3.75 -3.92 -4.13
N GLY A 105 3.29 -2.99 -3.31
CA GLY A 105 3.70 -2.89 -1.93
C GLY A 105 2.73 -2.13 -1.04
N ILE A 106 3.03 -2.15 0.25
CA ILE A 106 2.29 -1.45 1.30
C ILE A 106 3.20 -0.36 1.85
N LYS A 107 2.64 0.84 2.00
CA LYS A 107 3.27 1.95 2.70
C LYS A 107 2.57 2.22 4.03
N LEU A 108 3.38 2.55 5.02
CA LEU A 108 2.96 3.09 6.30
C LEU A 108 3.49 4.52 6.43
N SER A 109 2.58 5.49 6.51
CA SER A 109 2.91 6.92 6.57
C SER A 109 3.89 7.35 5.48
N GLY A 110 3.60 6.93 4.25
CA GLY A 110 4.40 7.22 3.06
C GLY A 110 5.68 6.39 2.90
N LYS A 111 6.03 5.52 3.86
CA LYS A 111 7.24 4.68 3.84
C LYS A 111 6.92 3.23 3.48
N VAL A 112 7.69 2.64 2.56
CA VAL A 112 7.49 1.25 2.13
C VAL A 112 7.85 0.29 3.27
N ILE A 113 6.89 -0.54 3.68
CA ILE A 113 7.09 -1.58 4.71
C ILE A 113 7.05 -3.00 4.11
N TRP A 114 6.61 -3.13 2.87
CA TRP A 114 6.65 -4.38 2.12
C TRP A 114 6.51 -4.07 0.64
N SER A 115 7.22 -4.81 -0.20
CA SER A 115 7.03 -4.83 -1.64
C SER A 115 7.35 -6.19 -2.25
N GLU A 116 6.72 -6.50 -3.38
CA GLU A 116 6.91 -7.76 -4.09
C GLU A 116 6.73 -7.55 -5.59
N GLY A 117 7.71 -8.01 -6.37
CA GLY A 117 7.66 -8.06 -7.83
C GLY A 117 7.06 -9.37 -8.32
N PHE A 118 6.21 -9.33 -9.33
CA PHE A 118 5.53 -10.50 -9.88
C PHE A 118 5.24 -10.31 -11.38
N ASN A 119 4.90 -11.43 -12.04
CA ASN A 119 4.51 -11.42 -13.44
C ASN A 119 3.08 -11.95 -13.58
N LEU A 120 2.27 -11.26 -14.37
CA LEU A 120 0.97 -11.73 -14.81
C LEU A 120 1.04 -12.12 -16.30
N ASN A 121 0.18 -13.05 -16.70
CA ASN A 121 -0.01 -13.41 -18.10
C ASN A 121 -1.43 -13.94 -18.32
N SER A 122 -1.76 -14.29 -19.57
CA SER A 122 -3.08 -14.82 -19.95
C SER A 122 -3.55 -16.06 -19.17
N ARG A 123 -2.64 -16.81 -18.52
CA ARG A 123 -2.97 -17.99 -17.71
C ARG A 123 -2.98 -17.71 -16.21
N MET A 124 -2.23 -16.71 -15.76
CA MET A 124 -2.15 -16.27 -14.36
C MET A 124 -2.35 -14.76 -14.34
N ASN A 125 -3.61 -14.35 -14.40
CA ASN A 125 -3.99 -12.96 -14.61
C ASN A 125 -4.23 -12.19 -13.30
N SER A 126 -4.08 -12.82 -12.15
CA SER A 126 -4.18 -12.19 -10.84
C SER A 126 -3.31 -12.90 -9.80
N VAL A 127 -2.89 -12.15 -8.79
CA VAL A 127 -2.17 -12.65 -7.61
C VAL A 127 -2.71 -11.92 -6.39
N SER A 128 -2.74 -12.63 -5.25
CA SER A 128 -3.19 -12.10 -3.96
C SER A 128 -2.15 -12.34 -2.88
N TRP A 129 -2.08 -11.40 -1.93
CA TRP A 129 -1.21 -11.47 -0.76
C TRP A 129 -1.98 -11.07 0.49
N GLU A 130 -1.62 -11.71 1.60
CA GLU A 130 -1.99 -11.28 2.95
C GLU A 130 -0.69 -10.97 3.70
N LYS A 131 -0.61 -9.78 4.31
CA LYS A 131 0.57 -9.32 5.04
C LYS A 131 0.14 -8.71 6.37
N SER A 132 0.91 -9.00 7.41
CA SER A 132 0.73 -8.42 8.75
C SER A 132 2.10 -8.04 9.31
N LEU A 133 2.28 -6.76 9.62
CA LEU A 133 3.52 -6.16 10.07
C LEU A 133 3.22 -5.18 11.21
N GLY A 134 3.34 -5.65 12.44
CA GLY A 134 3.19 -4.84 13.64
C GLY A 134 1.81 -4.19 13.77
N VAL A 135 1.73 -2.89 13.49
CA VAL A 135 0.50 -2.08 13.56
C VAL A 135 -0.31 -2.05 12.26
N VAL A 136 0.14 -2.76 11.22
CA VAL A 136 -0.52 -2.81 9.90
C VAL A 136 -0.83 -4.25 9.54
N ARG A 137 -2.00 -4.48 8.97
CA ARG A 137 -2.32 -5.71 8.24
C ARG A 137 -3.07 -5.37 6.97
N GLY A 138 -2.96 -6.21 5.95
CA GLY A 138 -3.70 -6.00 4.73
C GLY A 138 -3.74 -7.22 3.82
N GLU A 139 -4.80 -7.26 3.05
CA GLU A 139 -4.99 -8.14 1.92
C GLU A 139 -4.93 -7.32 0.64
N LEU A 140 -4.26 -7.84 -0.37
CA LEU A 140 -4.06 -7.16 -1.63
C LEU A 140 -4.17 -8.14 -2.77
N THR A 141 -5.00 -7.81 -3.75
CA THR A 141 -5.16 -8.54 -5.00
C THR A 141 -4.88 -7.59 -6.14
N VAL A 142 -3.97 -7.98 -7.02
CA VAL A 142 -3.70 -7.28 -8.28
C VAL A 142 -4.03 -8.23 -9.42
N GLY A 143 -4.80 -7.76 -10.39
CA GLY A 143 -5.10 -8.56 -11.58
C GLY A 143 -5.50 -7.74 -12.80
N ILE A 144 -5.40 -8.38 -13.95
CA ILE A 144 -5.82 -7.85 -15.25
C ILE A 144 -7.04 -8.63 -15.70
N TYR A 145 -8.15 -7.92 -15.91
CA TYR A 145 -9.46 -8.53 -16.15
C TYR A 145 -10.13 -8.00 -17.41
N GLY A 146 -11.03 -8.82 -17.96
CA GLY A 146 -11.86 -8.47 -19.10
C GLY A 146 -11.13 -8.43 -20.44
N ASP A 147 -11.90 -8.12 -21.48
CA ASP A 147 -11.40 -8.10 -22.86
C ASP A 147 -10.43 -6.94 -23.08
N ASN A 148 -10.75 -5.76 -22.51
CA ASN A 148 -9.91 -4.55 -22.54
C ASN A 148 -8.69 -4.60 -21.60
N LYS A 149 -8.43 -5.75 -20.95
CA LYS A 149 -7.26 -5.96 -20.09
C LYS A 149 -7.12 -4.85 -19.04
N CYS A 150 -8.12 -4.69 -18.19
CA CYS A 150 -8.14 -3.64 -17.19
C CYS A 150 -7.39 -4.07 -15.92
N LEU A 151 -6.37 -3.30 -15.53
CA LEU A 151 -5.66 -3.45 -14.26
C LEU A 151 -6.59 -3.04 -13.12
N THR A 152 -6.89 -3.99 -12.25
CA THR A 152 -7.68 -3.77 -11.05
C THR A 152 -6.87 -4.18 -9.82
N VAL A 153 -6.89 -3.30 -8.84
CA VAL A 153 -6.29 -3.49 -7.52
C VAL A 153 -7.40 -3.42 -6.49
N SER A 154 -7.51 -4.46 -5.67
CA SER A 154 -8.52 -4.54 -4.62
C SER A 154 -7.96 -5.18 -3.37
N GLY A 155 -8.59 -4.97 -2.24
CA GLY A 155 -8.17 -5.59 -0.99
C GLY A 155 -8.74 -4.88 0.23
N GLU A 156 -8.10 -5.11 1.37
CA GLU A 156 -8.40 -4.49 2.64
C GLU A 156 -7.09 -4.01 3.28
N GLY A 157 -7.07 -2.77 3.77
CA GLY A 157 -5.99 -2.27 4.61
C GLY A 157 -6.49 -2.03 6.01
N CYS A 158 -5.68 -2.36 7.02
CA CYS A 158 -5.96 -2.04 8.40
C CYS A 158 -4.76 -1.44 9.12
N TYR A 159 -5.05 -0.57 10.09
CA TYR A 159 -4.09 -0.09 11.08
C TYR A 159 -4.64 -0.26 12.50
N TRP A 160 -3.74 -0.26 13.49
CA TRP A 160 -4.12 -0.35 14.90
C TRP A 160 -4.34 1.02 15.54
N TRP A 161 -5.53 1.26 16.08
CA TRP A 161 -5.81 2.43 16.91
C TRP A 161 -6.87 2.11 17.97
N LEU A 162 -6.43 1.71 19.17
CA LEU A 162 -7.20 1.03 20.24
C LEU A 162 -7.80 -0.33 19.84
N LYS A 163 -8.19 -0.46 18.58
CA LYS A 163 -8.69 -1.64 17.89
C LYS A 163 -8.24 -1.59 16.44
N TRP A 164 -8.36 -2.70 15.73
CA TRP A 164 -8.14 -2.71 14.29
C TRP A 164 -9.16 -1.83 13.57
N ARG A 165 -8.65 -0.89 12.78
CA ARG A 165 -9.39 -0.03 11.87
C ARG A 165 -9.13 -0.53 10.46
N CYS A 166 -10.16 -0.96 9.76
CA CYS A 166 -10.04 -1.59 8.46
C CYS A 166 -10.92 -0.89 7.43
N ALA A 167 -10.44 -0.82 6.18
CA ALA A 167 -11.24 -0.41 5.04
C ALA A 167 -10.88 -1.24 3.81
N GLY A 168 -11.93 -1.70 3.13
CA GLY A 168 -11.81 -2.31 1.81
C GLY A 168 -11.66 -1.27 0.72
N PHE A 169 -10.99 -1.64 -0.36
CA PHE A 169 -10.89 -0.84 -1.58
C PHE A 169 -10.95 -1.73 -2.82
N SER A 170 -11.43 -1.15 -3.92
CA SER A 170 -11.39 -1.78 -5.25
C SER A 170 -11.32 -0.67 -6.29
N LYS A 171 -10.26 -0.66 -7.09
CA LYS A 171 -9.95 0.39 -8.05
C LYS A 171 -9.46 -0.22 -9.35
N THR A 172 -10.06 0.20 -10.45
CA THR A 172 -9.50 0.01 -11.79
C THR A 172 -8.57 1.17 -12.09
N LEU A 173 -7.29 0.87 -12.31
CA LEU A 173 -6.24 1.86 -12.51
C LEU A 173 -6.13 2.33 -13.96
N GLY A 174 -6.46 1.44 -14.91
CA GLY A 174 -6.46 1.70 -16.34
C GLY A 174 -6.64 0.40 -17.13
N CYS A 175 -6.78 0.52 -18.45
CA CYS A 175 -7.00 -0.59 -19.37
C CYS A 175 -6.04 -0.48 -20.56
N TYR A 176 -5.72 -1.62 -21.17
CA TYR A 176 -4.70 -1.75 -22.24
C TYR A 176 -5.31 -2.20 -23.58
N GLY A 177 -6.62 -2.03 -23.77
CA GLY A 177 -7.36 -2.40 -24.98
C GLY A 177 -8.46 -1.42 -25.32
#